data_AF-A0A2X4V220-F1
#
_entry.id   AF-A0A2X4V220-F1
#
_cell.length_a   1.000
_cell.length_b   1.000
_cell.length_c   1.000
_cell.angle_alpha   90.00
_cell.angle_beta   90.00
_cell.angle_gamma   90.00
#
_symmetry.space_group_name_H-M   'P 1'
#
loop_
_entity.id
_entity.type
_entity.pdbx_description
1 polymer ?
#
loop_
_entity_poly.entity_id
_entity_poly.type
_entity_poly.pdbx_seq_one_letter_code
_entity_poly.pdbx_strand_id
1 'polypeptide(L)'
;MDKGLTLATILNDLPVTRWDAGAGTDWRPKNSPPTYDGPIRLRQGLGQSKNVVMVRAMRAMGVDYAAEYLQRFGFPAQNIVHTESLALGSASFTPMQLVRGYAVLANGGYLVDPYFITKIEDEPATPCLKPDPEWSATAAICR
;
A
#
# COMPACT_ATOMS: atom_id res chain seq x y z
N MET A 1 -8.56 -3.82 -7.15
CA MET A 1 -9.09 -3.60 -8.52
C MET A 1 -10.54 -3.11 -8.44
N ASP A 2 -10.87 -2.36 -7.40
CA ASP A 2 -12.23 -2.38 -6.84
C ASP A 2 -13.11 -1.25 -7.38
N LYS A 3 -12.54 -0.42 -8.27
CA LYS A 3 -13.21 0.70 -8.95
C LYS A 3 -13.35 0.48 -10.46
N GLY A 4 -13.51 -0.77 -10.88
CA GLY A 4 -13.75 -1.12 -12.29
C GLY A 4 -12.50 -1.19 -13.18
N LEU A 5 -11.32 -0.84 -12.65
CA LEU A 5 -10.05 -1.14 -13.33
C LEU A 5 -9.73 -2.63 -13.22
N THR A 6 -9.60 -3.29 -14.37
CA THR A 6 -9.10 -4.66 -14.48
C THR A 6 -7.63 -4.69 -14.89
N LEU A 7 -6.96 -5.84 -14.74
CA LEU A 7 -5.60 -6.05 -15.25
C LEU A 7 -5.44 -5.81 -16.76
N ALA A 8 -6.54 -5.91 -17.51
CA ALA A 8 -6.58 -5.70 -18.96
C ALA A 8 -6.89 -4.24 -19.35
N THR A 9 -7.22 -3.37 -18.39
CA THR A 9 -7.53 -1.96 -18.66
C THR A 9 -6.36 -1.30 -19.37
N ILE A 10 -6.65 -0.60 -20.45
CA ILE A 10 -5.64 0.13 -21.23
C ILE A 10 -5.49 1.53 -20.64
N LEU A 11 -4.25 1.92 -20.34
CA LEU A 11 -3.87 3.24 -19.86
C LEU A 11 -2.72 3.76 -20.72
N ASN A 12 -2.76 5.06 -21.01
CA ASN A 12 -1.75 5.69 -21.87
C ASN A 12 -0.48 6.02 -21.08
N ASP A 13 0.63 5.37 -21.42
CA ASP A 13 1.97 5.72 -20.99
C ASP A 13 2.49 6.90 -21.84
N LEU A 14 1.91 8.08 -21.62
CA LEU A 14 2.27 9.35 -22.28
C LEU A 14 2.40 10.45 -21.22
N PRO A 15 3.31 11.43 -21.40
CA PRO A 15 3.55 12.50 -20.43
C PRO A 15 2.27 13.06 -19.82
N VAL A 16 2.25 13.17 -18.49
CA VAL A 16 1.15 13.78 -17.73
C VAL A 16 1.63 15.06 -17.09
N THR A 17 0.75 16.06 -17.07
CA THR A 17 0.95 17.32 -16.36
C THR A 17 -0.24 17.55 -15.44
N ARG A 18 0.01 18.29 -14.36
CA ARG A 18 -1.01 18.87 -13.49
C ARG A 18 -0.55 20.25 -13.06
N TRP A 19 -1.42 21.23 -13.21
CA TRP A 19 -1.17 22.55 -12.62
C TRP A 19 -1.15 22.42 -11.09
N ASP A 20 -0.07 22.86 -10.46
CA ASP A 20 0.04 22.94 -9.01
C ASP A 20 0.16 24.41 -8.60
N ALA A 21 -0.98 25.00 -8.22
CA ALA A 21 -1.06 26.38 -7.76
C ALA A 21 -0.26 26.63 -6.47
N GLY A 22 -0.02 25.59 -5.65
CA GLY A 22 0.75 25.69 -4.41
C GLY A 22 2.26 25.71 -4.64
N ALA A 23 2.74 25.02 -5.69
CA ALA A 23 4.16 24.98 -6.06
C ALA A 23 4.57 26.06 -7.07
N GLY A 24 3.61 26.83 -7.61
CA GLY A 24 3.85 27.85 -8.64
C GLY A 24 4.38 27.30 -9.97
N THR A 25 4.35 25.97 -10.14
CA THR A 25 4.90 25.27 -11.31
C THR A 25 4.06 24.04 -11.64
N ASP A 26 4.12 23.57 -12.88
CA ASP A 26 3.47 22.32 -13.27
C ASP A 26 4.18 21.11 -12.67
N TRP A 27 3.41 20.23 -12.02
CA TRP A 27 3.90 18.91 -11.67
C TRP A 27 3.87 17.99 -12.90
N ARG A 28 5.04 17.45 -13.26
CA ARG A 28 5.25 16.64 -14.47
C ARG A 28 6.08 15.38 -14.15
N PRO A 29 5.46 14.32 -13.58
CA PRO A 29 6.18 13.10 -13.25
C PRO A 29 6.68 12.41 -14.53
N LYS A 30 7.85 11.77 -14.42
CA LYS A 30 8.49 11.03 -15.50
C LYS A 30 8.65 9.56 -15.11
N ASN A 31 8.65 8.67 -16.10
CA ASN A 31 9.09 7.29 -15.91
C ASN A 31 10.61 7.23 -15.66
N SER A 32 11.07 6.10 -15.12
CA SER A 32 12.48 5.76 -14.99
C SER A 32 12.77 4.46 -15.77
N PRO A 33 13.48 4.49 -16.91
CA PRO A 33 13.90 5.68 -17.66
C PRO A 33 12.70 6.45 -18.27
N PRO A 34 12.88 7.71 -18.76
CA PRO A 34 11.80 8.55 -19.29
C PRO A 34 11.38 8.13 -20.71
N THR A 35 10.99 6.87 -20.85
CA THR A 35 10.47 6.24 -22.07
C THR A 35 8.96 6.03 -21.96
N TYR A 36 8.28 6.03 -23.11
CA TYR A 36 6.83 6.07 -23.20
C TYR A 36 6.37 5.06 -24.25
N ASP A 37 5.59 4.07 -23.81
CA ASP A 37 5.16 2.95 -24.67
C ASP A 37 3.76 3.15 -25.28
N GLY A 38 3.13 4.30 -25.05
CA GLY A 38 1.79 4.58 -25.53
C GLY A 38 0.73 3.77 -24.76
N PRO A 39 -0.37 3.31 -25.40
CA PRO A 39 -1.41 2.55 -24.72
C PRO A 39 -0.91 1.18 -24.27
N ILE A 40 -0.82 0.95 -22.95
CA ILE A 40 -0.42 -0.34 -22.38
C ILE A 40 -1.45 -0.85 -21.36
N ARG A 41 -1.44 -2.16 -21.08
CA ARG A 41 -2.32 -2.76 -20.06
C ARG A 41 -1.87 -2.35 -18.66
N LEU A 42 -2.81 -2.18 -17.72
CA LEU A 42 -2.52 -1.88 -16.31
C LEU A 42 -1.58 -2.92 -15.69
N ARG A 43 -1.74 -4.21 -16.03
CA ARG A 43 -0.80 -5.28 -15.61
C ARG A 43 0.65 -4.98 -16.03
N GLN A 44 0.84 -4.55 -17.28
CA GLN A 44 2.17 -4.24 -17.80
C GLN A 44 2.74 -2.98 -17.13
N GLY A 45 1.91 -1.94 -16.99
CA GLY A 45 2.32 -0.70 -16.31
C GLY A 45 2.75 -0.94 -14.86
N LEU A 46 2.02 -1.78 -14.12
CA LEU A 46 2.40 -2.19 -12.77
C LEU A 46 3.69 -3.02 -12.78
N GLY A 47 3.78 -4.03 -13.65
CA GLY A 47 4.94 -4.93 -13.73
C GLY A 47 6.24 -4.24 -14.15
N GLN A 48 6.14 -3.17 -14.94
CA GLN A 48 7.28 -2.35 -15.38
C GLN A 48 7.49 -1.10 -14.50
N SER A 49 6.70 -0.93 -13.44
CA SER A 49 6.76 0.24 -12.55
C SER A 49 6.68 1.59 -13.31
N LYS A 50 5.76 1.69 -14.27
CA LYS A 50 5.54 2.90 -15.08
C LYS A 50 4.80 3.97 -14.26
N ASN A 51 5.56 4.94 -13.75
CA ASN A 51 5.07 6.07 -12.93
C ASN A 51 3.83 6.75 -13.53
N VAL A 52 3.89 7.09 -14.81
CA VAL A 52 2.82 7.82 -15.52
C VAL A 52 1.52 7.00 -15.55
N VAL A 53 1.64 5.69 -15.74
CA VAL A 53 0.49 4.78 -15.75
C VAL A 53 -0.10 4.65 -14.35
N MET A 54 0.72 4.61 -13.30
CA MET A 54 0.23 4.56 -11.91
C MET A 54 -0.49 5.85 -11.51
N VAL A 55 0.00 7.01 -11.93
CA VAL A 55 -0.69 8.30 -11.72
C VAL A 55 -2.04 8.31 -12.42
N ARG A 56 -2.13 7.81 -13.67
CA ARG A 56 -3.42 7.71 -14.38
C ARG A 56 -4.38 6.72 -13.72
N ALA A 57 -3.88 5.58 -13.25
CA ALA A 57 -4.69 4.62 -12.51
C ALA A 57 -5.26 5.25 -11.23
N MET A 58 -4.43 5.98 -10.48
CA MET A 58 -4.88 6.71 -9.28
C MET A 58 -5.94 7.77 -9.61
N ARG A 59 -5.74 8.57 -10.66
CA ARG A 59 -6.75 9.54 -11.14
C ARG A 59 -8.08 8.86 -11.50
N ALA A 60 -8.01 7.74 -12.20
CA ALA A 60 -9.20 6.99 -12.61
C ALA A 60 -9.95 6.38 -11.41
N MET A 61 -9.24 5.97 -10.36
CA MET A 61 -9.85 5.46 -9.12
C MET A 61 -10.36 6.59 -8.20
N GLY A 62 -9.76 7.77 -8.29
CA GLY A 62 -9.90 8.87 -7.34
C GLY A 62 -8.79 8.84 -6.28
N VAL A 63 -8.15 10.00 -6.05
CA VAL A 63 -7.02 10.14 -5.12
C VAL A 63 -7.46 9.82 -3.68
N ASP A 64 -8.55 10.42 -3.21
CA ASP A 64 -9.06 10.20 -1.85
C ASP A 64 -9.44 8.74 -1.62
N TYR A 65 -10.12 8.14 -2.59
CA TYR A 65 -10.47 6.73 -2.52
C TYR A 65 -9.21 5.85 -2.38
N ALA A 66 -8.17 6.10 -3.19
CA ALA A 66 -6.94 5.33 -3.11
C ALA A 66 -6.20 5.53 -1.78
N ALA A 67 -6.17 6.77 -1.26
CA ALA A 67 -5.56 7.11 0.02
C ALA A 67 -6.29 6.42 1.19
N GLU A 68 -7.61 6.51 1.26
CA GLU A 68 -8.43 5.84 2.28
C GLU A 68 -8.32 4.31 2.18
N TYR A 69 -8.24 3.77 0.95
CA TYR A 69 -8.14 2.33 0.73
C TYR A 69 -6.84 1.74 1.32
N LEU A 70 -5.74 2.49 1.37
CA LEU A 70 -4.49 2.04 2.01
C LEU A 70 -4.67 1.74 3.50
N GLN A 71 -5.60 2.39 4.18
CA GLN A 71 -5.86 2.14 5.61
C GLN A 71 -6.36 0.71 5.85
N ARG A 72 -6.98 0.06 4.85
CA ARG A 72 -7.40 -1.34 4.92
C ARG A 72 -6.23 -2.32 5.01
N PHE A 73 -5.04 -1.90 4.60
CA PHE A 73 -3.79 -2.66 4.74
C PHE A 73 -3.09 -2.41 6.09
N GLY A 74 -3.71 -1.65 7.00
CA GLY A 74 -3.14 -1.33 8.30
C GLY A 74 -2.14 -0.17 8.29
N PHE A 75 -2.09 0.61 7.19
CA PHE A 75 -1.25 1.81 7.12
C PHE A 75 -1.86 2.97 7.92
N PRO A 76 -1.07 3.70 8.74
CA PRO A 76 -1.59 4.81 9.54
C PRO A 76 -2.05 5.97 8.67
N ALA A 77 -3.27 6.47 8.92
CA ALA A 77 -3.87 7.57 8.15
C ALA A 77 -3.00 8.83 8.14
N GLN A 78 -2.36 9.16 9.26
CA GLN A 78 -1.50 10.34 9.39
C GLN A 78 -0.25 10.30 8.49
N ASN A 79 0.12 9.14 7.97
CA ASN A 79 1.26 8.98 7.06
C ASN A 79 0.85 9.03 5.58
N ILE A 80 -0.45 9.08 5.27
CA ILE A 80 -0.97 8.99 3.92
C ILE A 80 -1.35 10.40 3.43
N VAL A 81 -0.72 10.82 2.34
CA VAL A 81 -1.03 12.09 1.68
C VAL A 81 -2.09 11.90 0.59
N HIS A 82 -3.06 12.80 0.54
CA HIS A 82 -4.16 12.79 -0.42
C HIS A 82 -3.79 13.51 -1.71
N THR A 83 -2.71 13.07 -2.35
CA THR A 83 -2.17 13.67 -3.58
C THR A 83 -1.78 12.59 -4.59
N GLU A 84 -1.66 12.96 -5.86
CA GLU A 84 -1.27 12.03 -6.93
C GLU A 84 0.15 11.45 -6.75
N SER A 85 1.01 12.14 -5.98
CA SER A 85 2.35 11.65 -5.64
C SER A 85 2.30 10.38 -4.80
N LEU A 86 1.18 10.07 -4.15
CA LEU A 86 0.98 8.81 -3.43
C LEU A 86 1.14 7.60 -4.37
N ALA A 87 0.74 7.73 -5.65
CA ALA A 87 0.95 6.70 -6.67
C ALA A 87 2.44 6.40 -6.94
N LEU A 88 3.33 7.29 -6.53
CA LEU A 88 4.77 7.21 -6.69
C LEU A 88 5.49 6.91 -5.37
N GLY A 89 4.75 6.60 -4.29
CA GLY A 89 5.33 6.24 -3.00
C GLY A 89 5.75 7.42 -2.14
N SER A 90 5.06 8.57 -2.20
CA SER A 90 5.37 9.73 -1.32
C SER A 90 5.02 9.52 0.16
N ALA A 91 4.42 8.39 0.53
CA ALA A 91 4.11 8.03 1.92
C ALA A 91 5.25 7.20 2.53
N SER A 92 5.51 7.42 3.83
CA SER A 92 6.57 6.75 4.56
C SER A 92 6.00 5.77 5.59
N PHE A 93 6.50 4.53 5.57
CA PHE A 93 6.10 3.47 6.49
C PHE A 93 7.31 2.74 7.04
N THR A 94 7.16 2.15 8.22
CA THR A 94 8.16 1.23 8.77
C THR A 94 8.19 -0.08 7.96
N PRO A 95 9.33 -0.81 7.96
CA PRO A 95 9.40 -2.13 7.31
C PRO A 95 8.32 -3.09 7.81
N MET A 96 8.01 -3.06 9.11
CA MET A 96 6.98 -3.91 9.71
C MET A 96 5.58 -3.59 9.17
N GLN A 97 5.24 -2.31 9.02
CA GLN A 97 3.97 -1.89 8.40
C GLN A 97 3.89 -2.32 6.94
N LEU A 98 4.99 -2.20 6.19
CA LEU A 98 5.04 -2.60 4.79
C LEU A 98 4.83 -4.12 4.63
N VAL A 99 5.55 -4.94 5.41
CA VAL A 99 5.41 -6.40 5.38
C VAL A 99 4.00 -6.82 5.80
N ARG A 100 3.43 -6.20 6.84
CA ARG A 100 2.05 -6.44 7.27
C ARG A 100 1.04 -6.13 6.16
N GLY A 101 1.20 -5.00 5.46
CA GLY A 101 0.35 -4.64 4.32
C GLY A 101 0.49 -5.62 3.16
N TYR A 102 1.71 -6.01 2.82
CA TYR A 102 1.95 -7.03 1.77
C TYR A 102 1.35 -8.40 2.14
N ALA A 103 1.31 -8.76 3.42
CA ALA A 103 0.73 -10.02 3.88
C ALA A 103 -0.76 -10.16 3.51
N VAL A 104 -1.51 -9.06 3.51
CA VAL A 104 -2.93 -9.03 3.08
C VAL A 104 -3.08 -9.56 1.65
N LEU A 105 -2.15 -9.22 0.76
CA LEU A 105 -2.19 -9.73 -0.62
C LEU A 105 -1.83 -11.21 -0.69
N ALA A 106 -0.87 -11.65 0.13
CA ALA A 106 -0.34 -13.01 0.12
C ALA A 106 -1.28 -14.04 0.76
N ASN A 107 -2.04 -13.65 1.78
CA ASN A 107 -2.91 -14.54 2.55
C ASN A 107 -4.38 -14.51 2.13
N GLY A 108 -4.69 -13.88 0.99
CA GLY A 108 -6.06 -13.86 0.44
C GLY A 108 -6.97 -12.75 0.96
N GLY A 109 -6.41 -11.71 1.60
CA GLY A 109 -7.14 -10.49 1.97
C GLY A 109 -7.29 -10.26 3.47
N TYR A 110 -6.60 -11.02 4.32
CA TYR A 110 -6.74 -10.92 5.77
C TYR A 110 -5.63 -10.04 6.37
N LEU A 111 -6.02 -9.03 7.15
CA LEU A 111 -5.07 -8.23 7.91
C LEU A 111 -4.67 -8.97 9.19
N VAL A 112 -3.37 -9.22 9.35
CA VAL A 112 -2.80 -9.92 10.52
C VAL A 112 -2.06 -8.95 11.43
N ASP A 113 -2.04 -9.25 12.72
CA ASP A 113 -1.22 -8.52 13.69
C ASP A 113 0.10 -9.25 13.91
N PRO A 114 1.25 -8.63 13.55
CA PRO A 114 2.54 -9.26 13.77
C PRO A 114 2.83 -9.37 15.27
N TYR A 115 3.22 -10.56 15.70
CA TYR A 115 3.65 -10.86 17.06
C TYR A 115 4.99 -11.59 17.04
N PHE A 116 5.76 -11.45 18.12
CA PHE A 116 7.10 -12.04 18.22
C PHE A 116 7.19 -13.14 19.28
N ILE A 117 6.41 -13.03 20.35
CA ILE A 117 6.44 -13.95 21.48
C ILE A 117 5.41 -15.05 21.22
N THR A 118 5.83 -16.32 21.20
CA THR A 118 4.95 -17.48 21.00
C THR A 118 4.57 -18.18 22.29
N LYS A 119 5.42 -18.10 23.31
CA LYS A 119 5.21 -18.72 24.61
C LYS A 119 6.08 -18.04 25.65
N ILE A 120 5.55 -17.92 26.87
CA ILE A 120 6.33 -17.58 28.06
C ILE A 120 6.16 -18.74 29.06
N GLU A 121 7.27 -19.27 29.56
CA GLU A 121 7.33 -20.37 30.52
C GLU A 121 7.97 -19.89 31.82
N ASP A 122 7.42 -20.30 32.96
CA ASP A 122 7.97 -20.09 34.30
C ASP A 122 8.32 -21.45 34.93
N GLU A 123 9.27 -21.51 35.87
CA GLU A 123 9.58 -22.74 36.62
C GLU A 123 8.61 -22.89 37.82
N PRO A 124 7.87 -24.00 37.97
CA PRO A 124 7.88 -25.24 37.18
C PRO A 124 6.83 -25.22 36.05
N ALA A 125 7.33 -25.29 34.80
CA ALA A 125 6.71 -25.67 33.53
C ALA A 125 5.22 -25.34 33.27
N THR A 126 4.68 -24.27 33.86
CA THR A 126 3.30 -23.87 33.61
C THR A 126 3.30 -22.78 32.55
N PRO A 127 2.75 -23.01 31.34
CA PRO A 127 2.71 -21.99 30.31
C PRO A 127 1.79 -20.83 30.73
N CYS A 128 2.37 -19.67 31.00
CA CYS A 128 1.61 -18.46 31.38
C CYS A 128 0.89 -17.83 30.19
N LEU A 129 1.47 -17.89 29.00
CA LEU A 129 1.00 -17.16 27.83
C LEU A 129 1.16 -18.00 26.56
N LYS A 130 0.04 -18.21 25.86
CA LYS A 130 0.01 -18.63 24.45
C LYS A 130 -0.77 -17.55 23.69
N PRO A 131 -0.16 -16.84 22.72
CA PRO A 131 -0.92 -16.01 21.81
C PRO A 131 -1.86 -16.90 21.02
N ASP A 132 -3.15 -16.55 21.00
CA ASP A 132 -4.09 -17.15 20.08
C ASP A 132 -3.78 -16.60 18.69
N PRO A 133 -3.34 -17.44 17.72
CA PRO A 133 -2.97 -16.97 16.40
C PRO A 133 -4.18 -16.47 15.60
N GLU A 134 -5.42 -16.69 16.09
CA GLU A 134 -6.62 -16.31 15.37
C GLU A 134 -6.90 -14.80 15.50
N TRP A 135 -7.10 -14.19 16.68
CA TRP A 135 -7.36 -12.75 16.75
C TRP A 135 -7.00 -12.10 18.10
N SER A 136 -6.03 -11.18 18.07
CA SER A 136 -5.62 -10.28 19.16
C SER A 136 -4.98 -10.97 20.38
N ALA A 137 -3.69 -10.69 20.58
CA ALA A 137 -2.99 -11.06 21.80
C ALA A 137 -3.35 -10.08 22.93
N THR A 138 -4.41 -10.38 23.67
CA THR A 138 -4.56 -9.82 25.03
C THR A 138 -3.74 -10.70 25.97
N ALA A 139 -2.50 -10.28 26.25
CA ALA A 139 -1.62 -11.00 27.16
C ALA A 139 -2.03 -10.74 28.62
N ALA A 140 -2.48 -11.77 29.33
CA ALA A 140 -2.50 -11.76 30.79
C ALA A 140 -1.05 -11.87 31.29
N ILE A 141 -0.60 -10.89 32.07
CA ILE A 141 0.75 -10.83 32.65
C ILE A 141 0.81 -11.84 33.81
N CYS A 142 1.84 -12.72 33.84
CA CYS A 142 2.11 -13.58 35.01
C CYS A 142 2.27 -12.67 36.25
N ARG A 143 1.54 -12.97 37.34
CA ARG A 143 1.81 -12.39 38.66
C ARG A 143 2.69 -13.32 39.46
#